data_AF-A0A524HYJ6-F1
#
_entry.id   AF-A0A524HYJ6-F1
#
_cell.length_a   1.000
_cell.length_b   1.000
_cell.length_c   1.000
_cell.angle_alpha   90.00
_cell.angle_beta   90.00
_cell.angle_gamma   90.00
#
_symmetry.space_group_name_H-M   'P 1'
#
loop_
_entity.id
_entity.type
_entity.pdbx_description
1 polymer ?
#
loop_
_entity_poly.entity_id
_entity_poly.type
_entity_poly.pdbx_seq_one_letter_code
_entity_poly.pdbx_strand_id
1 'polypeptide(L)'
;MLRYRDRDMVVVAVNVGEFSWKNANLNKGIISAALHGVKYLVLPLVLIMFASTALSNFDAPRAIETMLLEIQTLVLIFGAVLLVLGFFKGAYPKGSYSRLSFGMTVAVLAIFYAFSLLLDGRLEKEFADTLFELDLDLLFALYFIGAAFNILVQFGEFIDHRRTWMEGTEHAAPREKEDPNEHRWIHDFRIRYGSLINGLKLSKRTLVGFVIIPLVFVIILKAAFSSLDFEQLDQLTSSLDQVSTFMLVLGLPLTALAFFKGFYPRGSVSRFIPAVTMVLISLYWIWVLGLEGEMVLDVMDSITFSLDYSALLFLIMCGTAIWIVYYALELWLHRPEWKEGGFQKDIGKKKERRKRRKDKIDEAEGIETATSVVENDL
;
A
#
# COMPACT_ATOMS: atom_id res chain seq x y z
N MET A 1 14.26 46.89 18.80
CA MET A 1 13.05 46.48 19.56
C MET A 1 12.40 45.30 18.86
N LEU A 2 12.71 44.08 19.30
CA LEU A 2 12.08 42.85 18.82
C LEU A 2 10.81 42.63 19.63
N ARG A 3 9.63 42.85 19.04
CA ARG A 3 8.35 42.46 19.66
C ARG A 3 8.27 40.93 19.65
N TYR A 4 8.57 40.33 20.80
CA TYR A 4 8.21 38.95 21.10
C TYR A 4 6.67 38.88 21.08
N ARG A 5 6.13 38.32 20.00
CA ARG A 5 4.70 38.06 19.85
C ARG A 5 4.41 36.88 20.75
N ASP A 6 3.72 37.11 21.86
CA ASP A 6 3.12 36.07 22.69
C ASP A 6 2.39 35.09 21.77
N ARG A 7 3.01 33.93 21.55
CA ARG A 7 2.31 32.77 21.03
C ARG A 7 1.62 32.20 22.25
N ASP A 8 0.36 32.55 22.41
CA ASP A 8 -0.56 31.76 23.22
C ASP A 8 -0.27 30.29 22.88
N MET A 9 0.27 29.57 23.85
CA MET A 9 0.41 28.13 23.76
C MET A 9 -1.02 27.62 23.67
N VAL A 10 -1.49 27.43 22.45
CA VAL A 10 -2.68 26.64 22.17
C VAL A 10 -2.33 25.25 22.67
N VAL A 11 -2.66 25.00 23.94
CA VAL A 11 -2.70 23.65 24.50
C VAL A 11 -3.63 22.91 23.56
N VAL A 12 -3.06 22.07 22.70
CA VAL A 12 -3.81 21.15 21.86
C VAL A 12 -4.36 20.10 22.82
N ALA A 13 -5.39 20.48 23.58
CA ALA A 13 -6.17 19.55 24.36
C ALA A 13 -6.66 18.51 23.35
N VAL A 14 -6.24 17.26 23.54
CA VAL A 14 -6.77 16.13 22.77
C VAL A 14 -8.28 16.20 22.95
N ASN A 15 -8.99 16.57 21.88
CA ASN A 15 -10.43 16.79 21.97
C ASN A 15 -11.10 15.43 22.10
N VAL A 16 -11.30 14.98 23.35
CA VAL A 16 -11.92 13.69 23.70
C VAL A 16 -13.28 13.52 23.02
N GLY A 17 -13.93 14.63 22.63
CA GLY A 17 -15.16 14.64 21.84
C GLY A 17 -15.07 13.95 20.48
N GLU A 18 -13.86 13.73 19.92
CA GLU A 18 -13.70 13.00 18.65
C GLU A 18 -14.11 11.52 18.74
N PHE A 19 -14.05 10.93 19.94
CA PHE A 19 -14.45 9.54 20.23
C PHE A 19 -15.96 9.37 20.44
N SER A 20 -16.76 10.40 20.18
CA SER A 20 -18.22 10.31 20.30
C SER A 20 -18.82 9.45 19.19
N TRP A 21 -19.76 8.57 19.56
CA TRP A 21 -20.60 7.81 18.62
C TRP A 21 -21.35 8.69 17.62
N LYS A 22 -21.58 9.97 17.93
CA LYS A 22 -22.20 10.94 17.00
C LYS A 22 -21.39 11.12 15.70
N ASN A 23 -20.07 10.91 15.77
CA ASN A 23 -19.17 11.02 14.62
C ASN A 23 -19.02 9.70 13.86
N ALA A 24 -19.53 8.59 14.40
CA ALA A 24 -19.34 7.26 13.84
C ALA A 24 -20.38 6.94 12.77
N ASN A 25 -19.95 6.25 11.71
CA ASN A 25 -20.82 5.74 10.66
C ASN A 25 -20.80 4.20 10.66
N LEU A 26 -21.90 3.61 11.11
CA LEU A 26 -22.02 2.17 11.32
C LEU A 26 -21.80 1.36 10.03
N ASN A 27 -22.34 1.81 8.89
CA ASN A 27 -22.19 1.12 7.60
C ASN A 27 -20.72 1.06 7.15
N LYS A 28 -19.98 2.16 7.30
CA LYS A 28 -18.53 2.18 7.02
C LYS A 28 -17.75 1.31 7.98
N GLY A 29 -18.20 1.24 9.24
CA GLY A 29 -17.67 0.32 10.24
C GLY A 29 -17.81 -1.14 9.79
N ILE A 30 -19.02 -1.58 9.43
CA ILE A 30 -19.29 -2.96 8.98
C ILE A 30 -18.42 -3.33 7.76
N ILE A 31 -18.36 -2.46 6.75
CA ILE A 31 -17.55 -2.72 5.54
C ILE A 31 -16.07 -2.88 5.91
N SER A 32 -15.56 -2.00 6.79
CA SER A 32 -14.17 -2.09 7.24
C SER A 32 -13.93 -3.36 8.07
N ALA A 33 -14.86 -3.73 8.95
CA ALA A 33 -14.80 -4.95 9.73
C ALA A 33 -14.74 -6.19 8.82
N ALA A 34 -15.60 -6.26 7.80
CA ALA A 34 -15.61 -7.33 6.82
C ALA A 34 -14.27 -7.44 6.08
N LEU A 35 -13.70 -6.31 5.63
CA LEU A 35 -12.37 -6.30 4.99
C LEU A 35 -11.26 -6.81 5.93
N HIS A 36 -11.30 -6.44 7.21
CA HIS A 36 -10.33 -6.95 8.19
C HIS A 36 -10.57 -8.42 8.53
N GLY A 37 -11.82 -8.85 8.64
CA GLY A 37 -12.20 -10.25 8.82
C GLY A 37 -11.71 -11.12 7.67
N VAL A 38 -11.94 -10.71 6.43
CA VAL A 38 -11.42 -11.43 5.26
C VAL A 38 -9.90 -11.54 5.32
N LYS A 39 -9.21 -10.42 5.61
CA LYS A 39 -7.75 -10.37 5.57
C LYS A 39 -7.07 -11.14 6.71
N TYR A 40 -7.58 -11.03 7.93
CA TYR A 40 -6.88 -11.49 9.14
C TYR A 40 -7.48 -12.74 9.77
N LEU A 41 -8.70 -13.11 9.40
CA LEU A 41 -9.39 -14.28 9.92
C LEU A 41 -9.66 -15.31 8.80
N VAL A 42 -10.44 -14.94 7.78
CA VAL A 42 -10.88 -15.90 6.74
C VAL A 42 -9.69 -16.41 5.92
N LEU A 43 -8.87 -15.50 5.37
CA LEU A 43 -7.76 -15.91 4.51
C LEU A 43 -6.75 -16.80 5.25
N PRO A 44 -6.25 -16.47 6.47
CA PRO A 44 -5.38 -17.37 7.20
C PRO A 44 -6.03 -18.70 7.57
N LEU A 45 -7.31 -18.73 7.97
CA LEU A 45 -8.02 -19.98 8.24
C LEU A 45 -8.11 -20.88 7.00
N VAL A 46 -8.42 -20.31 5.84
CA VAL A 46 -8.47 -21.06 4.57
C VAL A 46 -7.09 -21.62 4.22
N LEU A 47 -6.02 -20.85 4.44
CA LEU A 47 -4.65 -21.32 4.23
C LEU A 47 -4.29 -22.47 5.18
N ILE A 48 -4.66 -22.38 6.45
CA ILE A 48 -4.44 -23.44 7.45
C ILE A 48 -5.24 -24.69 7.10
N MET A 49 -6.51 -24.54 6.68
CA MET A 49 -7.33 -25.68 6.24
C MET A 49 -6.75 -26.36 5.00
N PHE A 50 -6.27 -25.58 4.03
CA PHE A 50 -5.60 -26.11 2.85
C PHE A 50 -4.30 -26.84 3.22
N ALA A 51 -3.47 -26.24 4.07
CA ALA A 51 -2.24 -26.86 4.57
C ALA A 51 -2.55 -28.17 5.31
N SER A 52 -3.56 -28.17 6.20
CA SER A 52 -3.99 -29.38 6.92
C SER A 52 -4.46 -30.48 5.97
N THR A 53 -5.22 -30.13 4.92
CA THR A 53 -5.71 -31.10 3.93
C THR A 53 -4.57 -31.62 3.04
N ALA A 54 -3.60 -30.77 2.71
CA ALA A 54 -2.42 -31.19 1.96
C ALA A 54 -1.59 -32.17 2.79
N LEU A 55 -1.34 -31.84 4.06
CA LEU A 55 -0.50 -32.61 4.99
C LEU A 55 -1.16 -33.93 5.42
N SER A 56 -2.49 -34.01 5.50
CA SER A 56 -3.18 -35.27 5.81
C SER A 56 -2.94 -36.37 4.77
N ASN A 57 -2.49 -36.02 3.57
CA ASN A 57 -2.12 -36.99 2.52
C ASN A 57 -0.69 -37.53 2.66
N PHE A 58 0.13 -36.97 3.56
CA PHE A 58 1.56 -37.28 3.68
C PHE A 58 1.92 -37.98 5.01
N ASP A 59 0.97 -38.61 5.70
CA ASP A 59 1.16 -39.21 7.04
C ASP A 59 1.92 -38.26 7.99
N ALA A 60 1.51 -36.99 8.01
CA ALA A 60 2.17 -35.95 8.77
C ALA A 60 2.27 -36.29 10.28
N PRO A 61 3.38 -35.98 10.96
CA PRO A 61 3.54 -36.22 12.39
C PRO A 61 2.44 -35.56 13.24
N ARG A 62 2.01 -36.22 14.33
CA ARG A 62 1.04 -35.66 15.31
C ARG A 62 1.44 -34.28 15.87
N ALA A 63 2.74 -33.97 15.87
CA ALA A 63 3.26 -32.66 16.26
C ALA A 63 2.73 -31.54 15.33
N ILE A 64 2.66 -31.80 14.02
CA ILE A 64 2.14 -30.87 13.02
C ILE A 64 0.66 -30.60 13.23
N GLU A 65 -0.15 -31.62 13.52
CA GLU A 65 -1.59 -31.45 13.81
C GLU A 65 -1.83 -30.56 15.03
N THR A 66 -1.08 -30.80 16.12
CA THR A 66 -1.15 -29.99 17.34
C THR A 66 -0.77 -28.55 17.06
N MET A 67 0.30 -28.35 16.29
CA MET A 67 0.75 -27.01 15.90
C MET A 67 -0.27 -26.27 15.03
N LEU A 68 -0.89 -26.94 14.05
CA LEU A 68 -1.94 -26.34 13.22
C LEU A 68 -3.15 -25.89 14.07
N LEU A 69 -3.51 -26.65 15.11
CA LEU A 69 -4.57 -26.25 16.06
C LEU A 69 -4.17 -25.03 16.91
N GLU A 70 -2.92 -24.94 17.36
CA GLU A 70 -2.39 -23.78 18.08
C GLU A 70 -2.44 -22.53 17.18
N ILE A 71 -1.95 -22.63 15.94
CA ILE A 71 -2.00 -21.57 14.93
C ILE A 71 -3.45 -21.17 14.66
N GLN A 72 -4.36 -22.13 14.44
CA GLN A 72 -5.78 -21.86 14.23
C GLN A 72 -6.38 -21.08 15.39
N THR A 73 -6.04 -21.44 16.62
CA THR A 73 -6.51 -20.74 17.83
C THR A 73 -6.00 -19.29 17.85
N LEU A 74 -4.72 -19.06 17.53
CA LEU A 74 -4.17 -17.71 17.41
C LEU A 74 -4.89 -16.89 16.32
N VAL A 75 -5.14 -17.50 15.15
CA VAL A 75 -5.87 -16.86 14.06
C VAL A 75 -7.27 -16.43 14.49
N LEU A 76 -7.99 -17.28 15.22
CA LEU A 76 -9.33 -16.96 15.71
C LEU A 76 -9.30 -15.80 16.71
N ILE A 77 -8.39 -15.84 17.69
CA ILE A 77 -8.28 -14.80 18.73
C ILE A 77 -7.88 -13.45 18.12
N PHE A 78 -6.74 -13.40 17.43
CA PHE A 78 -6.24 -12.16 16.83
C PHE A 78 -7.15 -11.67 15.71
N GLY A 79 -7.66 -12.57 14.88
CA GLY A 79 -8.57 -12.24 13.79
C GLY A 79 -9.88 -11.61 14.28
N ALA A 80 -10.47 -12.13 15.37
CA ALA A 80 -11.66 -11.54 15.98
C ALA A 80 -11.39 -10.14 16.54
N VAL A 81 -10.27 -9.95 17.27
CA VAL A 81 -9.90 -8.62 17.81
C VAL A 81 -9.64 -7.62 16.68
N LEU A 82 -8.89 -8.02 15.64
CA LEU A 82 -8.61 -7.17 14.47
C LEU A 82 -9.87 -6.82 13.68
N LEU A 83 -10.85 -7.71 13.61
CA LEU A 83 -12.16 -7.45 13.02
C LEU A 83 -12.90 -6.35 13.79
N VAL A 84 -12.98 -6.46 15.12
CA VAL A 84 -13.62 -5.45 15.99
C VAL A 84 -12.91 -4.09 15.90
N LEU A 85 -11.59 -4.07 15.98
CA LEU A 85 -10.84 -2.83 15.80
C LEU A 85 -10.98 -2.25 14.39
N GLY A 86 -11.07 -3.13 13.38
CA GLY A 86 -11.36 -2.80 11.99
C GLY A 86 -12.71 -2.10 11.84
N PHE A 87 -13.73 -2.52 12.59
CA PHE A 87 -15.03 -1.83 12.67
C PHE A 87 -14.86 -0.39 13.16
N PHE A 88 -14.24 -0.19 14.33
CA PHE A 88 -14.09 1.14 14.91
C PHE A 88 -13.26 2.06 14.01
N LYS A 89 -12.14 1.57 13.48
CA LYS A 89 -11.35 2.30 12.47
C LYS A 89 -12.22 2.76 11.29
N GLY A 90 -13.07 1.88 10.77
CA GLY A 90 -13.96 2.18 9.65
C GLY A 90 -15.06 3.18 9.98
N ALA A 91 -15.62 3.06 11.19
CA ALA A 91 -16.74 3.86 11.65
C ALA A 91 -16.37 5.34 11.81
N TYR A 92 -15.17 5.63 12.31
CA TYR A 92 -14.72 7.01 12.48
C TYR A 92 -14.25 7.67 11.17
N PRO A 93 -14.48 8.99 11.00
CA PRO A 93 -14.16 9.71 9.78
C PRO A 93 -12.65 9.91 9.60
N LYS A 94 -12.23 10.06 8.35
CA LYS A 94 -10.82 10.36 7.99
C LYS A 94 -10.38 11.69 8.59
N GLY A 95 -9.18 11.74 9.17
CA GLY A 95 -8.63 12.93 9.82
C GLY A 95 -8.99 13.09 11.30
N SER A 96 -9.81 12.20 11.87
CA SER A 96 -10.06 12.16 13.32
C SER A 96 -8.96 11.41 14.07
N TYR A 97 -8.72 11.80 15.33
CA TYR A 97 -7.82 11.09 16.23
C TYR A 97 -8.30 9.67 16.53
N SER A 98 -9.61 9.45 16.66
CA SER A 98 -10.18 8.13 16.91
C SER A 98 -9.82 7.16 15.78
N ARG A 99 -10.02 7.55 14.52
CA ARG A 99 -9.63 6.71 13.38
C ARG A 99 -8.12 6.44 13.34
N LEU A 100 -7.29 7.45 13.62
CA LEU A 100 -5.84 7.29 13.68
C LEU A 100 -5.47 6.27 14.76
N SER A 101 -5.98 6.43 15.99
CA SER A 101 -5.68 5.54 17.12
C SER A 101 -6.05 4.08 16.83
N PHE A 102 -7.30 3.80 16.41
CA PHE A 102 -7.70 2.45 16.02
C PHE A 102 -6.90 1.93 14.82
N GLY A 103 -6.60 2.78 13.84
CA GLY A 103 -5.76 2.41 12.69
C GLY A 103 -4.35 2.00 13.10
N MET A 104 -3.75 2.69 14.07
CA MET A 104 -2.44 2.39 14.64
C MET A 104 -2.48 1.10 15.46
N THR A 105 -3.47 0.95 16.35
CA THR A 105 -3.65 -0.26 17.15
C THR A 105 -3.82 -1.49 16.26
N VAL A 106 -4.64 -1.41 15.21
CA VAL A 106 -4.78 -2.49 14.21
C VAL A 106 -3.44 -2.85 13.57
N ALA A 107 -2.64 -1.85 13.19
CA ALA A 107 -1.38 -2.10 12.52
C ALA A 107 -0.33 -2.74 13.45
N VAL A 108 -0.22 -2.25 14.69
CA VAL A 108 0.66 -2.83 15.72
C VAL A 108 0.20 -4.24 16.08
N LEU A 109 -1.09 -4.46 16.30
CA LEU A 109 -1.62 -5.78 16.61
C LEU A 109 -1.44 -6.75 15.43
N ALA A 110 -1.54 -6.28 14.18
CA ALA A 110 -1.24 -7.09 13.01
C ALA A 110 0.25 -7.45 12.90
N ILE A 111 1.17 -6.67 13.48
CA ILE A 111 2.60 -7.03 13.59
C ILE A 111 2.78 -8.11 14.64
N PHE A 112 2.23 -7.92 15.84
CA PHE A 112 2.26 -8.94 16.89
C PHE A 112 1.64 -10.25 16.44
N TYR A 113 0.51 -10.18 15.73
CA TYR A 113 -0.15 -11.34 15.17
C TYR A 113 0.77 -12.12 14.21
N ALA A 114 1.45 -11.43 13.28
CA ALA A 114 2.38 -12.09 12.38
C ALA A 114 3.64 -12.61 13.09
N PHE A 115 4.13 -11.90 14.11
CA PHE A 115 5.23 -12.37 14.94
C PHE A 115 4.86 -13.68 15.65
N SER A 116 3.69 -13.73 16.29
CA SER A 116 3.18 -14.93 16.95
C SER A 116 2.94 -16.09 15.98
N LEU A 117 2.53 -15.77 14.74
CA LEU A 117 2.31 -16.77 13.70
C LEU A 117 3.59 -17.26 13.01
N LEU A 118 4.71 -16.55 13.08
CA LEU A 118 5.92 -16.92 12.31
C LEU A 118 7.08 -17.30 13.22
N LEU A 119 7.34 -16.53 14.29
CA LEU A 119 8.58 -16.64 15.08
C LEU A 119 8.34 -17.17 16.50
N ASP A 120 7.25 -16.75 17.16
CA ASP A 120 6.99 -17.17 18.56
C ASP A 120 6.33 -18.55 18.67
N GLY A 121 6.00 -19.16 17.52
CA GLY A 121 5.35 -20.46 17.45
C GLY A 121 6.36 -21.60 17.48
N ARG A 122 5.87 -22.83 17.72
CA ARG A 122 6.65 -24.07 17.52
C ARG A 122 6.97 -24.32 16.04
N LEU A 123 6.43 -23.49 15.14
CA LEU A 123 6.62 -23.50 13.69
C LEU A 123 8.08 -23.63 13.26
N GLU A 124 8.96 -22.80 13.81
CA GLU A 124 10.37 -22.79 13.42
C GLU A 124 11.03 -24.16 13.66
N LYS A 125 10.80 -24.74 14.85
CA LYS A 125 11.38 -26.02 15.25
C LYS A 125 10.81 -27.17 14.43
N GLU A 126 9.48 -27.23 14.32
CA GLU A 126 8.81 -28.35 13.63
C GLU A 126 8.99 -28.29 12.11
N PHE A 127 9.06 -27.10 11.48
CA PHE A 127 9.34 -27.00 10.04
C PHE A 127 10.79 -27.31 9.70
N ALA A 128 11.75 -26.84 10.51
CA ALA A 128 13.18 -27.13 10.32
C ALA A 128 13.46 -28.64 10.39
N ASP A 129 12.75 -29.36 11.27
CA ASP A 129 12.97 -30.79 11.46
C ASP A 129 12.29 -31.68 10.41
N THR A 130 11.26 -31.18 9.69
CA THR A 130 10.35 -32.09 8.95
C THR A 130 10.34 -31.94 7.43
N LEU A 131 10.39 -30.72 6.86
CA LEU A 131 9.99 -30.57 5.43
C LEU A 131 10.75 -29.49 4.63
N PHE A 132 11.08 -28.32 5.19
CA PHE A 132 11.70 -27.23 4.43
C PHE A 132 12.48 -26.25 5.32
N GLU A 133 13.70 -25.88 4.91
CA GLU A 133 14.44 -24.74 5.50
C GLU A 133 13.84 -23.41 5.00
N LEU A 134 12.70 -23.03 5.58
CA LEU A 134 12.05 -21.76 5.28
C LEU A 134 12.61 -20.67 6.21
N ASP A 135 13.16 -19.59 5.64
CA ASP A 135 13.63 -18.44 6.40
C ASP A 135 12.45 -17.60 6.93
N LEU A 136 11.90 -18.03 8.07
CA LEU A 136 10.76 -17.40 8.74
C LEU A 136 11.10 -16.00 9.25
N ASP A 137 12.36 -15.77 9.65
CA ASP A 137 12.86 -14.46 10.10
C ASP A 137 12.79 -13.43 8.98
N LEU A 138 13.29 -13.78 7.79
CA LEU A 138 13.25 -12.90 6.63
C LEU A 138 11.81 -12.67 6.17
N LEU A 139 10.95 -13.70 6.16
CA LEU A 139 9.53 -13.54 5.86
C LEU A 139 8.83 -12.58 6.84
N PHE A 140 9.12 -12.73 8.13
CA PHE A 140 8.61 -11.82 9.16
C PHE A 140 9.13 -10.40 8.94
N ALA A 141 10.43 -10.21 8.65
CA ALA A 141 11.02 -8.90 8.38
C ALA A 141 10.35 -8.22 7.18
N LEU A 142 10.11 -8.95 6.09
CA LEU A 142 9.39 -8.43 4.91
C LEU A 142 7.95 -8.02 5.25
N TYR A 143 7.24 -8.85 6.01
CA TYR A 143 5.90 -8.52 6.51
C TYR A 143 5.93 -7.28 7.41
N PHE A 144 6.88 -7.21 8.34
CA PHE A 144 7.06 -6.10 9.28
C PHE A 144 7.26 -4.78 8.56
N ILE A 145 8.14 -4.73 7.55
CA ILE A 145 8.35 -3.51 6.74
C ILE A 145 7.03 -3.09 6.06
N GLY A 146 6.31 -4.04 5.46
CA GLY A 146 5.00 -3.78 4.85
C GLY A 146 3.94 -3.28 5.85
N ALA A 147 4.00 -3.75 7.09
CA ALA A 147 3.14 -3.34 8.19
C ALA A 147 3.52 -1.95 8.75
N ALA A 148 4.80 -1.65 8.89
CA ALA A 148 5.32 -0.33 9.23
C ALA A 148 4.86 0.74 8.22
N PHE A 149 4.81 0.39 6.93
CA PHE A 149 4.19 1.26 5.92
C PHE A 149 2.70 1.51 6.17
N ASN A 150 1.94 0.54 6.71
CA ASN A 150 0.54 0.78 7.07
C ASN A 150 0.39 1.80 8.19
N ILE A 151 1.29 1.78 9.17
CA ILE A 151 1.38 2.78 10.24
C ILE A 151 1.59 4.17 9.61
N LEU A 152 2.60 4.31 8.75
CA LEU A 152 2.86 5.57 8.05
C LEU A 152 1.63 6.02 7.24
N VAL A 153 0.96 5.11 6.54
CA VAL A 153 -0.26 5.43 5.78
C VAL A 153 -1.38 5.95 6.70
N GLN A 154 -1.51 5.45 7.94
CA GLN A 154 -2.47 6.01 8.91
C GLN A 154 -2.12 7.46 9.27
N PHE A 155 -0.84 7.75 9.52
CA PHE A 155 -0.38 9.12 9.76
C PHE A 155 -0.63 10.02 8.55
N GLY A 156 -0.33 9.54 7.34
CA GLY A 156 -0.60 10.30 6.12
C GLY A 156 -2.07 10.55 5.87
N GLU A 157 -2.93 9.57 6.18
CA GLU A 157 -4.38 9.74 6.12
C GLU A 157 -4.85 10.80 7.11
N PHE A 158 -4.34 10.78 8.34
CA PHE A 158 -4.63 11.77 9.36
C PHE A 158 -4.20 13.17 8.92
N ILE A 159 -2.92 13.37 8.58
CA ILE A 159 -2.37 14.68 8.19
C ILE A 159 -3.11 15.25 6.98
N ASP A 160 -3.32 14.44 5.93
CA ASP A 160 -3.95 14.92 4.70
C ASP A 160 -5.43 15.28 4.87
N HIS A 161 -6.17 14.59 5.75
CA HIS A 161 -7.61 14.80 5.94
C HIS A 161 -7.96 15.63 7.18
N ARG A 162 -7.02 15.88 8.10
CA ARG A 162 -7.27 16.60 9.35
C ARG A 162 -7.90 17.96 9.09
N ARG A 163 -7.35 18.72 8.15
CA ARG A 163 -7.89 20.04 7.79
C ARG A 163 -9.31 19.94 7.25
N THR A 164 -9.60 19.00 6.35
CA THR A 164 -10.96 18.81 5.81
C THR A 164 -11.96 18.40 6.89
N TRP A 165 -11.52 17.66 7.89
CA TRP A 165 -12.33 17.35 9.06
C TRP A 165 -12.56 18.60 9.94
N MET A 166 -11.54 19.45 10.15
CA MET A 166 -11.67 20.73 10.87
C MET A 166 -12.53 21.76 10.12
N GLU A 167 -12.48 21.77 8.77
CA GLU A 167 -13.35 22.60 7.93
C GLU A 167 -14.83 22.24 8.14
N GLY A 168 -15.15 20.96 8.33
CA GLY A 168 -16.50 20.49 8.64
C GLY A 168 -16.98 20.79 10.07
N THR A 169 -16.09 21.30 10.93
CA THR A 169 -16.39 21.69 12.32
C THR A 169 -16.23 23.19 12.56
N GLU A 170 -16.12 24.01 11.50
CA GLU A 170 -15.99 25.49 11.55
C GLU A 170 -14.68 26.06 12.12
N HIS A 171 -13.66 25.23 12.37
CA HIS A 171 -12.40 25.66 13.02
C HIS A 171 -11.21 25.85 12.05
N ALA A 172 -11.45 25.86 10.73
CA ALA A 172 -10.35 25.88 9.76
C ALA A 172 -10.12 27.25 9.11
N ALA A 173 -8.87 27.71 9.15
CA ALA A 173 -8.41 28.85 8.36
C ALA A 173 -8.62 28.62 6.84
N PRO A 174 -8.81 29.67 6.03
CA PRO A 174 -8.96 29.58 4.58
C PRO A 174 -7.69 29.02 3.89
N ARG A 175 -7.88 28.32 2.76
CA ARG A 175 -6.75 27.79 1.97
C ARG A 175 -6.03 28.93 1.26
N GLU A 176 -4.76 29.14 1.59
CA GLU A 176 -3.88 30.02 0.83
C GLU A 176 -3.77 29.50 -0.61
N LYS A 177 -4.07 30.38 -1.57
CA LYS A 177 -3.85 30.15 -3.00
C LYS A 177 -2.53 30.83 -3.36
N GLU A 178 -1.79 30.22 -4.28
CA GLU A 178 -0.65 30.92 -4.90
C GLU A 178 -1.14 31.73 -6.09
N ASP A 179 -0.56 32.90 -6.29
CA ASP A 179 -0.71 33.64 -7.54
C ASP A 179 -0.05 32.85 -8.67
N PRO A 180 -0.79 32.52 -9.75
CA PRO A 180 -0.21 31.81 -10.88
C PRO A 180 0.95 32.52 -11.59
N ASN A 181 1.08 33.82 -11.42
CA ASN A 181 2.12 34.63 -12.04
C ASN A 181 3.44 34.60 -11.25
N GLU A 182 3.37 34.35 -9.95
CA GLU A 182 4.56 34.24 -9.07
C GLU A 182 5.13 32.80 -9.03
N HIS A 183 4.37 31.84 -9.55
CA HIS A 183 4.71 30.44 -9.46
C HIS A 183 5.78 30.02 -10.50
N ARG A 184 6.91 29.51 -10.02
CA ARG A 184 8.03 29.00 -10.83
C ARG A 184 8.12 27.47 -10.75
N TRP A 185 8.78 26.84 -11.71
CA TRP A 185 8.95 25.38 -11.78
C TRP A 185 9.58 24.78 -10.51
N ILE A 186 10.48 25.51 -9.84
CA ILE A 186 11.10 25.06 -8.59
C ILE A 186 10.10 25.04 -7.42
N HIS A 187 9.03 25.82 -7.49
CA HIS A 187 7.98 25.83 -6.46
C HIS A 187 7.22 24.51 -6.45
N ASP A 188 7.17 23.75 -7.54
CA ASP A 188 6.55 22.42 -7.63
C ASP A 188 7.02 21.45 -6.53
N PHE A 189 8.23 21.64 -6.01
CA PHE A 189 8.83 20.82 -4.94
C PHE A 189 8.41 21.24 -3.51
N ARG A 190 7.52 22.23 -3.37
CA ARG A 190 7.02 22.64 -2.05
C ARG A 190 6.10 21.55 -1.48
N ILE A 191 6.37 21.17 -0.23
CA ILE A 191 5.65 20.13 0.51
C ILE A 191 4.13 20.37 0.55
N ARG A 192 3.69 21.64 0.57
CA ARG A 192 2.26 22.03 0.64
C ARG A 192 1.38 21.45 -0.47
N TYR A 193 1.94 21.11 -1.63
CA TYR A 193 1.18 20.53 -2.74
C TYR A 193 1.01 19.03 -2.61
N GLY A 194 1.85 18.38 -1.82
CA GLY A 194 1.92 16.93 -1.79
C GLY A 194 0.91 16.28 -0.85
N SER A 195 0.56 15.05 -1.17
CA SER A 195 -0.33 14.16 -0.42
C SER A 195 0.44 13.01 0.18
N LEU A 196 0.64 13.05 1.50
CA LEU A 196 1.37 12.01 2.22
C LEU A 196 0.69 10.65 2.03
N ILE A 197 -0.65 10.59 2.08
CA ILE A 197 -1.38 9.32 1.92
C ILE A 197 -1.18 8.73 0.52
N ASN A 198 -1.20 9.54 -0.54
CA ASN A 198 -1.04 9.06 -1.91
C ASN A 198 0.40 8.61 -2.17
N GLY A 199 1.39 9.37 -1.69
CA GLY A 199 2.80 8.99 -1.74
C GLY A 199 3.05 7.67 -1.03
N LEU A 200 2.63 7.54 0.23
CA LEU A 200 2.83 6.32 1.01
C LEU A 200 2.09 5.10 0.43
N LYS A 201 0.87 5.28 -0.11
CA LYS A 201 0.14 4.20 -0.77
C LYS A 201 0.85 3.70 -2.03
N LEU A 202 1.34 4.62 -2.86
CA LEU A 202 2.06 4.26 -4.08
C LEU A 202 3.39 3.58 -3.74
N SER A 203 4.15 4.16 -2.81
CA SER A 203 5.39 3.59 -2.28
C SER A 203 5.17 2.17 -1.73
N LYS A 204 4.16 1.97 -0.86
CA LYS A 204 3.81 0.64 -0.36
C LYS A 204 3.46 -0.35 -1.49
N ARG A 205 2.67 0.07 -2.48
CA ARG A 205 2.32 -0.80 -3.62
C ARG A 205 3.56 -1.19 -4.42
N THR A 206 4.48 -0.25 -4.62
CA THR A 206 5.77 -0.52 -5.28
C THR A 206 6.65 -1.44 -4.44
N LEU A 207 6.76 -1.21 -3.13
CA LEU A 207 7.50 -2.11 -2.22
C LEU A 207 6.95 -3.54 -2.28
N VAL A 208 5.63 -3.69 -2.21
CA VAL A 208 5.00 -5.01 -2.26
C VAL A 208 5.26 -5.70 -3.61
N GLY A 209 5.10 -4.97 -4.72
CA GLY A 209 5.21 -5.53 -6.06
C GLY A 209 6.64 -5.81 -6.52
N PHE A 210 7.61 -4.97 -6.15
CA PHE A 210 8.99 -5.05 -6.65
C PHE A 210 9.98 -5.63 -5.64
N VAL A 211 9.63 -5.70 -4.35
CA VAL A 211 10.53 -6.19 -3.30
C VAL A 211 9.91 -7.38 -2.57
N ILE A 212 8.76 -7.19 -1.90
CA ILE A 212 8.23 -8.21 -1.00
C ILE A 212 7.79 -9.47 -1.76
N ILE A 213 6.92 -9.35 -2.78
CA ILE A 213 6.43 -10.52 -3.52
C ILE A 213 7.59 -11.27 -4.20
N PRO A 214 8.51 -10.60 -4.93
CA PRO A 214 9.65 -11.30 -5.52
C PRO A 214 10.55 -11.98 -4.50
N LEU A 215 10.86 -11.33 -3.36
CA LEU A 215 11.69 -11.96 -2.33
C LEU A 215 10.99 -13.14 -1.64
N VAL A 216 9.69 -13.04 -1.37
CA VAL A 216 8.90 -14.17 -0.86
C VAL A 216 8.96 -15.34 -1.85
N PHE A 217 8.85 -15.07 -3.15
CA PHE A 217 8.99 -16.09 -4.18
C PHE A 217 10.38 -16.74 -4.15
N VAL A 218 11.46 -15.94 -4.04
CA VAL A 218 12.83 -16.47 -3.92
C VAL A 218 13.01 -17.31 -2.66
N ILE A 219 12.48 -16.89 -1.50
CA ILE A 219 12.55 -17.65 -0.25
C ILE A 219 11.87 -19.01 -0.41
N ILE A 220 10.68 -19.05 -1.00
CA ILE A 220 9.95 -20.31 -1.27
C ILE A 220 10.73 -21.19 -2.23
N LEU A 221 11.30 -20.61 -3.30
CA LEU A 221 12.07 -21.35 -4.29
C LEU A 221 13.34 -21.95 -3.68
N LYS A 222 14.05 -21.18 -2.84
CA LYS A 222 15.21 -21.67 -2.08
C LYS A 222 14.85 -22.81 -1.16
N ALA A 223 13.77 -22.67 -0.38
CA ALA A 223 13.29 -23.72 0.50
C ALA A 223 12.92 -25.00 -0.29
N ALA A 224 12.31 -24.84 -1.48
CA ALA A 224 12.00 -25.98 -2.34
C ALA A 224 13.27 -26.65 -2.89
N PHE A 225 14.29 -25.87 -3.27
CA PHE A 225 15.55 -26.43 -3.76
C PHE A 225 16.38 -27.08 -2.65
N SER A 226 16.42 -26.52 -1.44
CA SER A 226 17.14 -27.12 -0.31
C SER A 226 16.55 -28.47 0.11
N SER A 227 15.26 -28.74 -0.20
CA SER A 227 14.64 -30.04 0.04
C SER A 227 15.07 -31.15 -0.92
N LEU A 228 15.74 -30.80 -2.03
CA LEU A 228 16.20 -31.73 -3.04
C LEU A 228 17.71 -31.93 -2.84
N ASP A 229 18.13 -33.12 -2.42
CA ASP A 229 19.51 -33.46 -2.04
C ASP A 229 20.44 -33.62 -3.28
N PHE A 230 20.65 -32.53 -4.03
CA PHE A 230 21.51 -32.50 -5.21
C PHE A 230 22.52 -31.37 -5.15
N GLU A 231 23.81 -31.70 -5.27
CA GLU A 231 24.95 -30.76 -5.26
C GLU A 231 24.85 -29.67 -6.36
N GLN A 232 24.12 -29.94 -7.44
CA GLN A 232 23.85 -28.99 -8.53
C GLN A 232 22.93 -27.84 -8.12
N LEU A 233 22.14 -28.01 -7.06
CA LEU A 233 21.22 -26.99 -6.56
C LEU A 233 21.93 -25.90 -5.75
N ASP A 234 23.15 -26.16 -5.24
CA ASP A 234 23.95 -25.17 -4.51
C ASP A 234 24.34 -23.97 -5.39
N GLN A 235 24.59 -24.21 -6.68
CA GLN A 235 24.86 -23.12 -7.64
C GLN A 235 23.59 -22.29 -7.91
N LEU A 236 22.43 -22.94 -7.96
CA LEU A 236 21.15 -22.27 -8.17
C LEU A 236 20.73 -21.45 -6.94
N THR A 237 20.91 -21.97 -5.72
CA THR A 237 20.61 -21.24 -4.48
C THR A 237 21.51 -20.02 -4.32
N SER A 238 22.80 -20.13 -4.64
CA SER A 238 23.75 -19.00 -4.70
C SER A 238 23.32 -17.93 -5.72
N SER A 239 22.85 -18.36 -6.89
CA SER A 239 22.33 -17.43 -7.92
C SER A 239 21.08 -16.68 -7.42
N LEU A 240 20.20 -17.36 -6.68
CA LEU A 240 19.02 -16.74 -6.06
C LEU A 240 19.38 -15.69 -4.99
N ASP A 241 20.50 -15.85 -4.29
CA ASP A 241 21.01 -14.82 -3.37
C ASP A 241 21.42 -13.53 -4.09
N GLN A 242 22.10 -13.67 -5.22
CA GLN A 242 22.48 -12.53 -6.05
C GLN A 242 21.23 -11.82 -6.58
N VAL A 243 20.27 -12.58 -7.10
CA VAL A 243 18.97 -12.04 -7.56
C VAL A 243 18.24 -11.30 -6.43
N SER A 244 18.20 -11.87 -5.23
CA SER A 244 17.58 -11.23 -4.05
C SER A 244 18.26 -9.90 -3.70
N THR A 245 19.59 -9.87 -3.77
CA THR A 245 20.38 -8.65 -3.52
C THR A 245 20.06 -7.56 -4.55
N PHE A 246 20.01 -7.91 -5.84
CA PHE A 246 19.63 -6.96 -6.89
C PHE A 246 18.19 -6.45 -6.74
N MET A 247 17.25 -7.31 -6.34
CA MET A 247 15.87 -6.90 -6.05
C MET A 247 15.80 -5.86 -4.94
N LEU A 248 16.61 -5.99 -3.89
CA LEU A 248 16.68 -4.99 -2.81
C LEU A 248 17.34 -3.68 -3.28
N VAL A 249 18.50 -3.76 -3.92
CA VAL A 249 19.28 -2.60 -4.37
C VAL A 249 18.51 -1.73 -5.35
N LEU A 250 17.71 -2.32 -6.24
CA LEU A 250 16.92 -1.57 -7.23
C LEU A 250 15.49 -1.30 -6.76
N GLY A 251 14.87 -2.24 -6.04
CA GLY A 251 13.49 -2.12 -5.57
C GLY A 251 13.28 -1.09 -4.46
N LEU A 252 14.26 -0.89 -3.57
CA LEU A 252 14.17 0.14 -2.53
C LEU A 252 14.22 1.58 -3.08
N PRO A 253 15.15 1.95 -3.99
CA PRO A 253 15.09 3.24 -4.69
C PRO A 253 13.79 3.45 -5.47
N LEU A 254 13.29 2.42 -6.18
CA LEU A 254 12.00 2.49 -6.85
C LEU A 254 10.86 2.80 -5.87
N THR A 255 10.87 2.17 -4.70
CA THR A 255 9.91 2.41 -3.61
C THR A 255 9.97 3.84 -3.08
N ALA A 256 11.17 4.40 -2.94
CA ALA A 256 11.36 5.79 -2.52
C ALA A 256 10.88 6.78 -3.58
N LEU A 257 11.22 6.57 -4.86
CA LEU A 257 10.75 7.41 -5.96
C LEU A 257 9.24 7.33 -6.16
N ALA A 258 8.65 6.15 -5.93
CA ALA A 258 7.21 5.94 -5.93
C ALA A 258 6.49 6.81 -4.89
N PHE A 259 7.12 7.05 -3.73
CA PHE A 259 6.60 8.02 -2.76
C PHE A 259 6.50 9.40 -3.38
N PHE A 260 7.59 9.96 -3.94
CA PHE A 260 7.57 11.31 -4.51
C PHE A 260 6.61 11.44 -5.69
N LYS A 261 6.58 10.46 -6.59
CA LYS A 261 5.61 10.38 -7.68
C LYS A 261 4.16 10.42 -7.18
N GLY A 262 3.86 9.66 -6.11
CA GLY A 262 2.51 9.61 -5.53
C GLY A 262 2.17 10.83 -4.68
N PHE A 263 3.19 11.46 -4.09
CA PHE A 263 3.08 12.61 -3.21
C PHE A 263 2.63 13.83 -3.99
N TYR A 264 3.30 14.17 -5.09
CA TYR A 264 3.00 15.38 -5.85
C TYR A 264 1.82 15.23 -6.83
N PRO A 265 1.08 16.32 -7.10
CA PRO A 265 -0.10 16.29 -7.97
C PRO A 265 0.27 16.09 -9.44
N ARG A 266 -0.71 15.65 -10.25
CA ARG A 266 -0.56 15.56 -11.72
C ARG A 266 -0.30 16.95 -12.31
N GLY A 267 0.51 17.02 -13.36
CA GLY A 267 0.92 18.30 -13.95
C GLY A 267 2.07 19.00 -13.24
N SER A 268 2.67 18.38 -12.21
CA SER A 268 3.86 18.91 -11.53
C SER A 268 5.14 18.23 -12.00
N VAL A 269 6.22 19.01 -12.05
CA VAL A 269 7.58 18.59 -12.39
C VAL A 269 8.14 17.65 -11.32
N SER A 270 7.82 17.95 -10.06
CA SER A 270 8.20 17.15 -8.89
C SER A 270 7.56 15.76 -8.87
N ARG A 271 6.46 15.53 -9.61
CA ARG A 271 5.93 14.20 -9.92
C ARG A 271 6.59 13.58 -11.16
N PHE A 272 6.77 14.37 -12.21
CA PHE A 272 7.31 13.92 -13.50
C PHE A 272 8.72 13.33 -13.36
N ILE A 273 9.64 14.04 -12.70
CA ILE A 273 11.04 13.62 -12.59
C ILE A 273 11.14 12.24 -11.91
N PRO A 274 10.59 12.01 -10.69
CA PRO A 274 10.61 10.69 -10.09
C PRO A 274 9.93 9.62 -10.95
N ALA A 275 8.86 9.96 -11.67
CA ALA A 275 8.17 8.99 -12.53
C ALA A 275 9.05 8.53 -13.70
N VAL A 276 9.76 9.44 -14.36
CA VAL A 276 10.70 9.09 -15.43
C VAL A 276 11.89 8.31 -14.87
N THR A 277 12.47 8.74 -13.75
CA THR A 277 13.56 8.02 -13.10
C THR A 277 13.16 6.59 -12.73
N MET A 278 11.93 6.39 -12.22
CA MET A 278 11.42 5.03 -11.97
C MET A 278 11.38 4.19 -13.24
N VAL A 279 10.92 4.74 -14.37
CA VAL A 279 10.88 3.99 -15.64
C VAL A 279 12.29 3.60 -16.07
N LEU A 280 13.26 4.51 -15.98
CA LEU A 280 14.67 4.22 -16.31
C LEU A 280 15.26 3.12 -15.42
N ILE A 281 15.00 3.17 -14.10
CA ILE A 281 15.45 2.11 -13.18
C ILE A 281 14.74 0.79 -13.49
N SER A 282 13.45 0.81 -13.83
CA SER A 282 12.73 -0.40 -14.24
C SER A 282 13.26 -1.00 -15.54
N LEU A 283 13.64 -0.17 -16.52
CA LEU A 283 14.30 -0.64 -17.75
C LEU A 283 15.64 -1.31 -17.44
N TYR A 284 16.45 -0.68 -16.58
CA TYR A 284 17.70 -1.29 -16.11
C TYR A 284 17.45 -2.59 -15.35
N TRP A 285 16.41 -2.66 -14.51
CA TRP A 285 16.03 -3.86 -13.78
C TRP A 285 15.62 -5.02 -14.71
N ILE A 286 14.83 -4.73 -15.75
CA ILE A 286 14.45 -5.72 -16.79
C ILE A 286 15.69 -6.22 -17.53
N TRP A 287 16.62 -5.31 -17.87
CA TRP A 287 17.87 -5.66 -18.54
C TRP A 287 18.73 -6.60 -17.68
N VAL A 288 19.01 -6.22 -16.43
CA VAL A 288 19.85 -7.02 -15.52
C VAL A 288 19.24 -8.41 -15.31
N LEU A 289 17.93 -8.50 -15.07
CA LEU A 289 17.30 -9.79 -14.81
C LEU A 289 17.15 -10.69 -16.03
N GLY A 290 17.13 -10.14 -17.25
CA GLY A 290 16.82 -10.94 -18.43
C GLY A 290 17.90 -11.01 -19.52
N LEU A 291 18.96 -10.19 -19.45
CA LEU A 291 20.10 -10.28 -20.38
C LEU A 291 21.44 -10.58 -19.69
N GLU A 292 21.64 -10.12 -18.46
CA GLU A 292 22.76 -10.57 -17.61
C GLU A 292 22.42 -11.85 -16.84
N GLY A 293 21.11 -12.15 -16.70
CA GLY A 293 20.62 -13.44 -16.28
C GLY A 293 20.77 -14.47 -17.38
N GLU A 294 22.00 -14.90 -17.67
CA GLU A 294 22.23 -16.28 -18.11
C GLU A 294 21.73 -17.18 -16.97
N MET A 295 20.42 -17.37 -16.85
CA MET A 295 19.89 -18.55 -16.19
C MET A 295 20.20 -19.70 -17.15
N VAL A 296 21.48 -20.09 -17.17
CA VAL A 296 21.92 -21.38 -17.68
C VAL A 296 21.31 -22.39 -16.73
N LEU A 297 20.06 -22.76 -17.00
CA LEU A 297 19.50 -24.01 -16.49
C LEU A 297 20.23 -25.14 -17.23
N ASP A 298 21.52 -25.31 -16.94
CA ASP A 298 22.34 -26.46 -17.35
C ASP A 298 21.99 -27.65 -16.43
N VAL A 299 20.70 -27.87 -16.22
CA VAL A 299 20.21 -28.86 -15.25
C VAL A 299 20.08 -30.24 -15.91
N MET A 300 20.30 -30.35 -17.22
CA MET A 300 20.34 -31.65 -17.90
C MET A 300 21.39 -31.63 -19.01
N ASP A 301 22.45 -32.43 -18.84
CA ASP A 301 23.52 -32.78 -19.81
C ASP A 301 23.03 -33.30 -21.19
N SER A 302 21.75 -33.20 -21.53
CA SER A 302 21.20 -33.69 -22.80
C SER A 302 20.13 -32.80 -23.45
N ILE A 303 19.66 -31.72 -22.81
CA ILE A 303 18.64 -30.84 -23.41
C ILE A 303 18.91 -29.37 -23.07
N THR A 304 19.81 -28.74 -23.82
CA THR A 304 19.96 -27.29 -23.81
C THR A 304 18.75 -26.65 -24.50
N PHE A 305 17.70 -26.32 -23.73
CA PHE A 305 16.66 -25.41 -24.22
C PHE A 305 17.20 -23.98 -24.20
N SER A 306 17.97 -23.61 -25.24
CA SER A 306 18.34 -22.20 -25.47
C SER A 306 17.13 -21.44 -26.01
N LEU A 307 16.24 -21.03 -25.13
CA LEU A 307 15.07 -20.27 -25.53
C LEU A 307 15.47 -18.78 -25.60
N ASP A 308 15.61 -18.27 -26.82
CA ASP A 308 15.98 -16.87 -27.05
C ASP A 308 14.79 -15.96 -26.71
N TYR A 309 14.81 -15.42 -25.49
CA TYR A 309 13.81 -14.47 -25.01
C TYR A 309 14.18 -13.01 -25.33
N SER A 310 15.27 -12.74 -26.07
CA SER A 310 15.76 -11.39 -26.30
C SER A 310 14.69 -10.50 -26.96
N ALA A 311 14.01 -11.02 -27.98
CA ALA A 311 12.93 -10.29 -28.66
C ALA A 311 11.76 -9.96 -27.72
N LEU A 312 11.37 -10.90 -26.85
CA LEU A 312 10.33 -10.68 -25.85
C LEU A 312 10.75 -9.63 -24.82
N LEU A 313 12.01 -9.69 -24.36
CA LEU A 313 12.55 -8.74 -23.40
C LEU A 313 12.61 -7.33 -24.00
N PHE A 314 13.09 -7.19 -25.23
CA PHE A 314 13.05 -5.92 -25.97
C PHE A 314 11.63 -5.37 -26.11
N LEU A 315 10.64 -6.24 -26.37
CA LEU A 315 9.23 -5.83 -26.42
C LEU A 315 8.74 -5.28 -25.07
N ILE A 316 9.09 -5.95 -23.96
CA ILE A 316 8.74 -5.51 -22.60
C ILE A 316 9.43 -4.18 -22.27
N MET A 317 10.70 -4.02 -22.64
CA MET A 317 11.45 -2.77 -22.45
C MET A 317 10.83 -1.62 -23.26
N CYS A 318 10.52 -1.83 -24.55
CA CYS A 318 9.84 -0.85 -25.38
C CYS A 318 8.48 -0.45 -24.78
N GLY A 319 7.67 -1.43 -24.36
CA GLY A 319 6.40 -1.18 -23.67
C GLY A 319 6.55 -0.38 -22.38
N THR A 320 7.62 -0.65 -21.63
CA THR A 320 7.96 0.08 -20.40
C THR A 320 8.41 1.52 -20.70
N ALA A 321 9.20 1.73 -21.76
CA ALA A 321 9.69 3.04 -22.17
C ALA A 321 8.57 3.98 -22.64
N ILE A 322 7.46 3.45 -23.21
CA ILE A 322 6.27 4.24 -23.58
C ILE A 322 5.71 5.02 -22.38
N TRP A 323 5.91 4.55 -21.15
CA TRP A 323 5.49 5.28 -19.96
C TRP A 323 6.16 6.66 -19.82
N ILE A 324 7.36 6.87 -20.37
CA ILE A 324 8.01 8.19 -20.39
C ILE A 324 7.16 9.18 -21.18
N VAL A 325 6.67 8.77 -22.35
CA VAL A 325 5.77 9.57 -23.19
C VAL A 325 4.47 9.86 -22.44
N TYR A 326 3.89 8.86 -21.77
CA TYR A 326 2.72 9.05 -20.93
C TYR A 326 2.94 10.11 -19.84
N TYR A 327 4.06 10.08 -19.11
CA TYR A 327 4.34 11.07 -18.06
C TYR A 327 4.61 12.48 -18.62
N ALA A 328 5.24 12.57 -19.80
CA ALA A 328 5.41 13.84 -20.49
C ALA A 328 4.06 14.45 -20.89
N LEU A 329 3.14 13.62 -21.41
CA LEU A 329 1.76 14.03 -21.72
C LEU A 329 0.98 14.38 -20.45
N GLU A 330 1.12 13.61 -19.35
CA GLU A 330 0.50 13.91 -18.06
C GLU A 330 0.94 15.29 -17.54
N LEU A 331 2.23 15.62 -17.68
CA LEU A 331 2.76 16.93 -17.33
C LEU A 331 2.15 18.03 -18.20
N TRP A 332 2.17 17.85 -19.52
CA TRP A 332 1.72 18.87 -20.47
C TRP A 332 0.21 19.15 -20.39
N LEU A 333 -0.62 18.11 -20.28
CA LEU A 333 -2.08 18.23 -20.28
C LEU A 333 -2.64 18.73 -18.93
N HIS A 334 -2.08 18.29 -17.80
CA HIS A 334 -2.61 18.68 -16.48
C HIS A 334 -1.98 19.96 -15.91
N ARG A 335 -0.87 20.46 -16.48
CA ARG A 335 -0.23 21.71 -16.00
C ARG A 335 -1.17 22.92 -16.07
N PRO A 336 -1.89 23.19 -17.18
CA PRO A 336 -2.82 24.32 -17.24
C PRO A 336 -3.94 24.20 -16.21
N GLU A 337 -4.54 23.01 -16.06
CA GLU A 337 -5.61 22.76 -15.08
C GLU A 337 -5.13 23.01 -13.64
N TRP A 338 -3.89 22.61 -13.32
CA TRP A 338 -3.31 22.85 -12.00
C TRP A 338 -3.03 24.32 -11.73
N LYS A 339 -2.58 25.05 -12.76
CA LYS A 339 -2.36 26.50 -12.73
C LYS A 339 -3.67 27.25 -12.52
N GLU A 340 -4.74 26.93 -13.26
CA GLU A 340 -6.08 27.50 -13.08
C GLU A 340 -6.67 27.24 -11.69
N GLY A 341 -6.35 26.08 -11.11
CA GLY A 341 -6.73 25.71 -9.76
C GLY A 341 -6.01 26.48 -8.65
N GLY A 342 -5.04 27.35 -8.99
CA GLY A 342 -4.19 28.07 -8.03
C GLY A 342 -3.20 27.15 -7.31
N PHE A 343 -2.68 26.14 -8.02
CA PHE A 343 -1.71 25.16 -7.52
C PHE A 343 -2.19 24.41 -6.26
N GLN A 344 -3.47 24.02 -6.24
CA GLN A 344 -4.03 23.26 -5.11
C GLN A 344 -3.77 21.76 -5.24
N LYS A 345 -3.60 21.10 -4.09
CA LYS A 345 -3.37 19.65 -3.95
C LYS A 345 -4.49 18.74 -4.48
N ASP A 346 -5.74 19.20 -4.45
CA ASP A 346 -6.94 18.40 -4.79
C ASP A 346 -7.75 19.07 -5.92
N ILE A 347 -7.31 18.98 -7.17
CA ILE A 347 -8.08 19.48 -8.33
C ILE A 347 -9.33 18.59 -8.57
N GLY A 348 -9.15 17.26 -8.51
CA GLY A 348 -10.20 16.29 -8.86
C GLY A 348 -11.44 16.32 -7.97
N LYS A 349 -11.26 16.49 -6.64
CA LYS A 349 -12.39 16.53 -5.69
C LYS A 349 -13.27 17.75 -5.87
N LYS A 350 -12.76 18.86 -6.42
CA LYS A 350 -13.56 20.06 -6.71
C LYS A 350 -14.49 19.83 -7.90
N LYS A 351 -14.03 19.13 -8.95
CA LYS A 351 -14.87 18.80 -10.12
C LYS A 351 -15.97 17.82 -9.75
N GLU A 352 -15.67 16.79 -8.97
CA GLU A 352 -16.70 15.88 -8.42
C GLU A 352 -17.66 16.58 -7.46
N ARG A 353 -17.18 17.45 -6.57
CA ARG A 353 -18.05 18.22 -5.67
C ARG A 353 -18.93 19.21 -6.44
N ARG A 354 -18.43 19.83 -7.51
CA ARG A 354 -19.21 20.70 -8.40
C ARG A 354 -20.26 19.90 -9.17
N LYS A 355 -19.87 18.76 -9.74
CA LYS A 355 -20.79 17.86 -10.44
C LYS A 355 -21.91 17.38 -9.50
N ARG A 356 -21.56 16.83 -8.33
CA ARG A 356 -22.55 16.41 -7.32
C ARG A 356 -23.43 17.54 -6.78
N ARG A 357 -22.94 18.78 -6.74
CA ARG A 357 -23.77 19.94 -6.38
C ARG A 357 -24.73 20.28 -7.50
N LYS A 358 -24.28 20.22 -8.75
CA LYS A 358 -25.13 20.44 -9.92
C LYS A 358 -26.21 19.37 -10.01
N ASP A 359 -25.82 18.09 -9.93
CA ASP A 359 -26.75 16.96 -9.94
C ASP A 359 -27.82 17.08 -8.83
N LYS A 360 -27.46 17.58 -7.63
CA LYS A 360 -28.41 17.81 -6.53
C LYS A 360 -29.32 19.03 -6.72
N ILE A 361 -28.85 20.07 -7.40
CA ILE A 361 -29.67 21.25 -7.73
C ILE A 361 -30.66 20.84 -8.82
N ASP A 362 -30.19 20.15 -9.85
CA ASP A 362 -31.02 19.62 -10.93
C ASP A 362 -32.09 18.63 -10.40
N GLU A 363 -31.75 17.80 -9.40
CA GLU A 363 -32.71 16.92 -8.70
C GLU A 363 -33.75 17.68 -7.87
N ALA A 364 -33.34 18.75 -7.17
CA ALA A 364 -34.24 19.58 -6.37
C ALA A 364 -35.21 20.41 -7.24
N GLU A 365 -34.71 21.02 -8.33
CA GLU A 365 -35.52 21.76 -9.30
C GLU A 365 -36.51 20.84 -10.03
N GLY A 366 -36.11 19.59 -10.34
CA GLY A 366 -37.00 18.58 -10.91
C GLY A 366 -38.16 18.18 -9.99
N ILE A 367 -37.94 18.12 -8.67
CA ILE A 367 -38.98 17.79 -7.68
C ILE A 367 -39.98 18.95 -7.51
N GLU A 368 -39.51 20.20 -7.48
CA GLU A 368 -40.38 21.40 -7.42
C GLU A 368 -41.25 21.52 -8.68
N THR A 369 -40.68 21.22 -9.85
CA THR A 369 -41.44 21.24 -11.11
C THR A 369 -42.53 20.17 -11.10
N ALA A 370 -42.24 18.95 -10.63
CA ALA A 370 -43.22 17.87 -10.54
C ALA A 370 -44.35 18.16 -9.53
N THR A 371 -44.05 18.82 -8.40
CA THR A 371 -45.07 19.21 -7.41
C THR A 371 -45.97 20.33 -7.92
N SER A 372 -45.43 21.31 -8.65
CA SER A 372 -46.22 22.39 -9.25
C SER A 372 -47.15 21.93 -10.38
N VAL A 373 -46.83 20.83 -11.08
CA VAL A 373 -47.70 20.22 -12.09
C VAL A 373 -48.86 19.48 -11.42
N VAL A 374 -48.59 18.74 -10.34
CA VAL A 374 -49.63 18.04 -9.57
C VAL A 374 -50.60 19.03 -8.89
N GLU A 375 -50.13 20.22 -8.51
CA GLU A 375 -50.96 21.25 -7.86
C GLU A 375 -51.80 22.08 -8.85
N ASN A 376 -51.47 22.06 -10.15
CA ASN A 376 -52.28 22.69 -11.21
C ASN A 376 -53.30 21.73 -11.87
N ASP A 377 -53.14 20.41 -11.64
CA ASP A 377 -54.05 19.37 -12.13
C ASP A 377 -55.11 18.93 -11.09
N LEU A 378 -55.10 19.53 -9.89
CA LEU A 378 -56.12 19.41 -8.83
C LEU A 378 -56.95 20.69 -8.74
#